data_AF-A0AAU9G7K8-F1
#
_entry.id   AF-A0AAU9G7K8-F1
#
_cell.length_a   1.000
_cell.length_b   1.000
_cell.length_c   1.000
_cell.angle_alpha   90.00
_cell.angle_beta   90.00
_cell.angle_gamma   90.00
#
_symmetry.space_group_name_H-M   'P 1'
#
loop_
_entity.id
_entity.type
_entity.pdbx_description
1 polymer ?
#
loop_
_entity_poly.entity_id
_entity_poly.type
_entity_poly.pdbx_seq_one_letter_code
_entity_poly.pdbx_strand_id
1 'polypeptide(L)'
;MFALALILACCCCCWPAESAASIGIVKSLAEQQSDGSYFFAYEAANGNYREEVGIVKEDSLEVSGVYRYLDDSGHSVEVSYVADQNGFVPRGFHIRAGSNINKPL
;
A
#
# COMPACT_ATOMS: atom_id res chain seq x y z
N MET A 1 12.32 52.93 22.06
CA MET A 1 12.80 51.81 22.88
C MET A 1 11.71 50.74 22.89
N PHE A 2 12.00 49.60 22.27
CA PHE A 2 11.36 48.28 22.36
C PHE A 2 9.82 48.16 22.30
N ALA A 3 9.28 47.75 21.15
CA ALA A 3 8.15 46.78 21.08
C ALA A 3 7.84 46.35 19.63
N LEU A 4 8.84 45.92 18.85
CA LEU A 4 8.62 45.33 17.53
C LEU A 4 9.55 44.13 17.30
N ALA A 5 9.46 43.13 18.18
CA ALA A 5 10.34 41.96 18.15
C ALA A 5 9.63 40.68 18.64
N LEU A 6 8.45 40.35 18.11
CA LEU A 6 7.75 39.08 18.43
C LEU A 6 7.00 38.48 17.22
N ILE A 7 7.62 38.40 16.03
CA ILE A 7 7.06 37.62 14.88
C ILE A 7 8.12 36.69 14.25
N LEU A 8 9.25 36.40 14.91
CA LEU A 8 10.32 35.61 14.28
C LEU A 8 10.99 34.59 15.22
N ALA A 9 10.21 33.78 15.94
CA ALA A 9 10.77 32.76 16.84
C ALA A 9 9.94 31.46 16.92
N CYS A 10 9.30 31.03 15.83
CA CYS A 10 8.81 29.65 15.73
C CYS A 10 8.75 29.14 14.27
N CYS A 11 9.72 29.53 13.44
CA CYS A 11 9.90 28.95 12.10
C CYS A 11 11.18 28.09 12.06
N CYS A 12 11.45 27.35 13.14
CA CYS A 12 12.63 26.47 13.22
C CYS A 12 12.33 25.10 13.86
N CYS A 13 11.07 24.67 13.90
CA CYS A 13 10.84 23.24 13.69
C CYS A 13 10.89 23.02 12.17
N CYS A 14 12.08 23.22 11.58
CA CYS A 14 12.39 22.60 10.31
C CYS A 14 12.29 21.11 10.60
N TRP A 15 11.09 20.56 10.41
CA TRP A 15 10.90 19.12 10.30
C TRP A 15 11.97 18.68 9.32
N PRO A 16 12.93 17.82 9.69
CA PRO A 16 13.83 17.29 8.68
C PRO A 16 12.91 16.58 7.70
N ALA A 17 12.68 17.19 6.54
CA ALA A 17 12.11 16.50 5.41
C ALA A 17 13.19 15.47 5.05
N GLU A 18 13.12 14.33 5.73
CA GLU A 18 13.97 13.19 5.45
C GLU A 18 13.74 12.91 3.98
N SER A 19 14.78 13.19 3.19
CA SER A 19 14.74 13.02 1.75
C SER A 19 14.56 11.53 1.53
N ALA A 20 13.32 11.07 1.43
CA ALA A 20 12.97 9.69 1.23
C ALA A 20 13.73 9.22 -0.02
N ALA A 21 14.75 8.38 0.20
CA ALA A 21 15.55 7.86 -0.89
C ALA A 21 14.62 7.19 -1.90
N SER A 22 14.80 7.46 -3.19
CA SER A 22 13.96 6.86 -4.23
C SER A 22 14.19 5.35 -4.24
N ILE A 23 13.13 4.58 -3.97
CA ILE A 23 13.17 3.11 -4.00
C ILE A 23 12.92 2.66 -5.44
N GLY A 24 13.88 1.93 -6.03
CA GLY A 24 13.76 1.42 -7.39
C GLY A 24 12.85 0.19 -7.50
N ILE A 25 12.22 0.00 -8.65
CA ILE A 25 11.49 -1.22 -9.01
C ILE A 25 12.47 -2.20 -9.68
N VAL A 26 12.55 -3.43 -9.16
CA VAL A 26 13.43 -4.49 -9.70
C VAL A 26 12.70 -5.43 -10.66
N LYS A 27 11.39 -5.61 -10.49
CA LYS A 27 10.53 -6.33 -11.44
C LYS A 27 9.19 -5.64 -11.57
N SER A 28 8.64 -5.65 -12.78
CA SER A 28 7.31 -5.15 -13.08
C SER A 28 6.72 -5.98 -14.22
N LEU A 29 5.51 -6.49 -14.02
CA LEU A 29 4.73 -7.21 -15.00
C LEU A 29 3.29 -6.72 -14.95
N ALA A 30 2.72 -6.44 -16.11
CA ALA A 30 1.32 -6.05 -16.27
C ALA A 30 0.82 -6.66 -17.57
N GLU A 31 -0.14 -7.56 -17.45
CA GLU A 31 -0.75 -8.26 -18.58
C GLU A 31 -2.26 -8.06 -18.51
N GLN A 32 -2.87 -7.76 -19.64
CA GLN A 32 -4.31 -7.60 -19.76
C GLN A 32 -4.83 -8.53 -20.84
N GLN A 33 -5.90 -9.23 -20.51
CA GLN A 33 -6.57 -10.16 -21.39
C GLN A 33 -7.75 -9.47 -22.09
N SER A 34 -8.15 -10.01 -23.25
CA SER A 34 -9.23 -9.47 -24.08
C SER A 34 -10.61 -9.47 -23.41
N ASP A 35 -10.83 -10.32 -22.42
CA ASP A 35 -12.04 -10.40 -21.60
C ASP A 35 -12.08 -9.33 -20.47
N GLY A 36 -11.01 -8.53 -20.33
CA GLY A 36 -10.84 -7.53 -19.29
C GLY A 36 -10.16 -8.05 -18.02
N SER A 37 -9.93 -9.36 -17.92
CA SER A 37 -9.12 -9.94 -16.85
C SER A 37 -7.67 -9.44 -16.95
N TYR A 38 -6.95 -9.41 -15.84
CA TYR A 38 -5.57 -8.92 -15.83
C TYR A 38 -4.71 -9.64 -14.80
N PHE A 39 -3.40 -9.59 -15.03
CA PHE A 39 -2.38 -9.97 -14.07
C PHE A 39 -1.44 -8.79 -13.85
N PHE A 40 -1.11 -8.53 -12.59
CA PHE A 40 -0.20 -7.45 -12.22
C PHE A 40 0.75 -7.91 -11.12
N ALA A 41 2.05 -7.65 -11.30
CA ALA A 41 3.04 -7.91 -10.28
C ALA A 41 4.17 -6.88 -10.30
N TYR A 42 4.67 -6.52 -9.12
CA TYR A 42 5.92 -5.78 -8.99
C TYR A 42 6.73 -6.22 -7.78
N GLU A 43 8.04 -5.98 -7.86
CA GLU A 43 8.98 -6.13 -6.77
C GLU A 43 9.85 -4.89 -6.72
N ALA A 44 9.98 -4.28 -5.54
CA ALA A 44 10.82 -3.12 -5.29
C ALA A 44 12.12 -3.53 -4.60
N ALA A 45 13.17 -2.71 -4.75
CA ALA A 45 14.51 -2.99 -4.24
C ALA A 45 14.59 -3.10 -2.71
N ASN A 46 13.59 -2.56 -1.99
CA ASN A 46 13.47 -2.65 -0.54
C ASN A 46 12.74 -3.92 -0.05
N GLY A 47 12.39 -4.84 -0.95
CA GLY A 47 11.67 -6.08 -0.61
C GLY A 47 10.14 -5.95 -0.61
N ASN A 48 9.59 -4.75 -0.87
CA ASN A 48 8.15 -4.60 -1.08
C ASN A 48 7.74 -5.32 -2.36
N TYR A 49 6.65 -6.07 -2.29
CA TYR A 49 6.18 -6.91 -3.38
C TYR A 49 4.65 -6.91 -3.44
N ARG A 50 4.10 -6.99 -4.64
CA ARG A 50 2.68 -7.16 -4.89
C ARG A 50 2.49 -8.05 -6.10
N GLU A 51 1.51 -8.93 -6.02
CA GLU A 51 1.02 -9.73 -7.13
C GLU A 51 -0.49 -9.87 -7.01
N GLU A 52 -1.20 -9.70 -8.11
CA GLU A 52 -2.65 -9.86 -8.15
C GLU A 52 -3.15 -10.30 -9.52
N VAL A 53 -4.29 -10.96 -9.50
CA VAL A 53 -5.09 -11.31 -10.65
C VAL A 53 -6.48 -10.72 -10.48
N GLY A 54 -6.95 -10.02 -11.51
CA GLY A 54 -8.33 -9.56 -11.62
C GLY A 54 -9.08 -10.40 -12.64
N ILE A 55 -10.20 -10.97 -12.24
CA ILE A 55 -11.08 -11.78 -13.09
C ILE A 55 -12.40 -11.04 -13.27
N VAL A 56 -12.75 -10.75 -14.53
CA VAL A 56 -14.04 -10.14 -14.86
C VAL A 56 -15.12 -11.23 -14.80
N LYS A 57 -16.09 -11.03 -13.92
CA LYS A 57 -17.34 -11.78 -13.85
C LYS A 57 -18.45 -10.93 -14.50
N GLU A 58 -19.61 -11.52 -14.76
CA GLU A 58 -20.71 -10.91 -15.54
C GLU A 58 -20.94 -9.42 -15.22
N ASP A 59 -21.13 -9.06 -13.95
CA ASP A 59 -21.39 -7.68 -13.51
C ASP A 59 -20.40 -7.18 -12.44
N SER A 60 -19.26 -7.86 -12.25
CA SER A 60 -18.32 -7.52 -11.17
C SER A 60 -16.88 -7.91 -11.50
N LEU A 61 -15.92 -7.24 -10.87
CA LEU A 61 -14.52 -7.64 -10.86
C LEU A 61 -14.20 -8.33 -9.53
N GLU A 62 -13.64 -9.54 -9.59
CA GLU A 62 -13.02 -10.18 -8.44
C GLU A 62 -11.50 -10.06 -8.56
N VAL A 63 -10.86 -9.47 -7.56
CA VAL A 63 -9.40 -9.33 -7.48
C VAL A 63 -8.88 -10.20 -6.35
N SER A 64 -7.92 -11.06 -6.64
CA SER A 64 -7.21 -11.82 -5.61
C SER A 64 -5.72 -11.59 -5.75
N GLY A 65 -5.03 -11.51 -4.62
CA GLY A 65 -3.62 -11.18 -4.66
C GLY A 65 -2.93 -11.31 -3.31
N VAL A 66 -1.66 -10.97 -3.33
CA VAL A 66 -0.77 -10.94 -2.18
C VAL A 66 0.07 -9.66 -2.25
N TYR A 67 0.32 -9.07 -1.10
CA TYR A 67 1.34 -8.04 -0.96
C TYR A 67 2.22 -8.34 0.24
N ARG A 68 3.49 -7.94 0.14
CA ARG A 68 4.49 -8.09 1.18
C ARG A 68 5.18 -6.76 1.43
N TYR A 69 5.43 -6.47 2.69
CA TYR A 69 6.19 -5.31 3.15
C TYR A 69 7.04 -5.69 4.36
N LEU A 70 8.00 -4.83 4.71
CA LEU A 70 8.76 -4.93 5.96
C LEU A 70 8.07 -4.10 7.04
N ASP A 71 7.81 -4.68 8.21
CA ASP A 71 7.28 -3.94 9.37
C ASP A 71 8.35 -3.05 10.04
N ASP A 72 7.96 -2.31 11.08
CA ASP A 72 8.85 -1.40 11.82
C ASP A 72 10.03 -2.14 12.51
N SER A 73 9.93 -3.46 12.66
CA SER A 73 11.00 -4.32 13.21
C SER A 73 11.88 -4.94 12.11
N GLY A 74 11.58 -4.67 10.83
CA GLY A 74 12.26 -5.25 9.68
C GLY A 74 11.81 -6.67 9.35
N HIS A 75 10.72 -7.16 9.92
CA HIS A 75 10.17 -8.47 9.58
C HIS A 75 9.26 -8.39 8.35
N SER A 76 9.39 -9.36 7.45
CA SER A 76 8.50 -9.49 6.30
C SER A 76 7.09 -9.87 6.74
N VAL A 77 6.14 -8.99 6.46
CA VAL A 77 4.70 -9.24 6.62
C VAL A 77 4.08 -9.46 5.25
N GLU A 78 3.41 -10.59 5.10
CA GLU A 78 2.68 -10.95 3.88
C GLU A 78 1.17 -11.02 4.17
N VAL A 79 0.39 -10.43 3.28
CA VAL A 79 -1.07 -10.41 3.35
C VAL A 79 -1.62 -10.85 2.01
N SER A 80 -2.40 -11.93 2.05
CA SER A 80 -3.23 -12.35 0.91
C SER A 80 -4.62 -11.74 1.05
N TYR A 81 -5.32 -11.57 -0.05
CA TYR A 81 -6.67 -11.00 -0.01
C TYR A 81 -7.52 -11.46 -1.19
N VAL A 82 -8.83 -11.33 -0.98
CA VAL A 82 -9.84 -11.37 -2.04
C VAL A 82 -10.68 -10.10 -1.92
N ALA A 83 -10.88 -9.41 -3.03
CA ALA A 83 -11.75 -8.26 -3.15
C ALA A 83 -12.81 -8.55 -4.20
N ASP A 84 -14.07 -8.52 -3.79
CA ASP A 84 -15.22 -8.73 -4.67
C ASP A 84 -16.34 -7.71 -4.33
N GLN A 85 -17.55 -7.94 -4.83
CA GLN A 85 -18.73 -7.12 -4.55
C GLN A 85 -19.06 -6.94 -3.04
N ASN A 86 -18.57 -7.83 -2.18
CA ASN A 86 -18.74 -7.78 -0.72
C ASN A 86 -17.61 -7.02 -0.02
N GLY A 87 -16.66 -6.47 -0.76
CA GLY A 87 -15.53 -5.69 -0.26
C GLY A 87 -14.23 -6.47 -0.16
N PHE A 88 -13.27 -5.91 0.56
CA PHE A 88 -11.92 -6.46 0.69
C PHE A 88 -11.81 -7.35 1.94
N VAL A 89 -11.33 -8.58 1.73
CA VAL A 89 -11.17 -9.61 2.77
C VAL A 89 -9.70 -10.04 2.83
N PRO A 90 -8.90 -9.49 3.77
CA PRO A 90 -7.51 -9.87 3.96
C PRO A 90 -7.37 -11.15 4.79
N ARG A 91 -6.27 -11.88 4.55
CA ARG A 91 -5.83 -13.05 5.29
C ARG A 91 -4.32 -12.94 5.51
N GLY A 92 -3.87 -13.12 6.75
CA GLY A 92 -2.45 -13.04 7.09
C GLY A 92 -2.21 -13.20 8.59
N PHE A 93 -0.96 -13.52 8.97
CA PHE A 93 -0.57 -13.87 10.34
C PHE A 93 -0.86 -12.77 11.38
N HIS A 94 -0.93 -11.51 10.95
CA HIS A 94 -1.19 -10.34 11.79
C HIS A 94 -2.63 -9.79 11.70
N ILE A 95 -3.51 -10.45 10.94
CA ILE A 95 -4.91 -10.05 10.80
C ILE A 95 -5.75 -10.84 11.81
N ARG A 96 -6.23 -10.18 12.87
CA ARG A 96 -7.24 -10.78 13.75
C ARG A 96 -8.54 -10.94 12.98
N ALA A 97 -9.07 -12.16 12.90
CA ALA A 97 -10.38 -12.43 12.34
C ALA A 97 -11.41 -11.54 13.05
N GLY A 98 -11.98 -10.55 12.34
CA GLY A 98 -12.98 -9.62 12.88
C GLY A 98 -12.61 -8.13 12.88
N SER A 99 -11.38 -7.75 12.50
CA SER A 99 -11.08 -6.33 12.21
C SER A 99 -11.82 -5.92 10.92
N ASN A 100 -12.98 -5.26 11.07
CA ASN A 100 -13.71 -4.67 9.95
C ASN A 100 -12.90 -3.48 9.40
N ILE A 101 -11.94 -3.75 8.53
CA ILE A 101 -11.14 -2.72 7.85
C ILE A 101 -11.92 -1.98 6.75
N ASN A 102 -13.19 -2.33 6.52
CA ASN A 102 -14.08 -1.70 5.55
C ASN A 102 -14.82 -0.46 6.08
N LYS A 103 -14.32 0.22 7.13
CA LYS A 103 -14.94 1.48 7.57
C LYS A 103 -14.46 2.60 6.63
N PRO A 104 -15.35 3.28 5.89
CA PRO A 104 -14.96 4.49 5.18
C PRO A 104 -14.49 5.55 6.20
N LEU A 105 -13.43 6.28 5.84
CA LEU A 105 -12.86 7.39 6.60
C LEU A 105 -13.92 8.46 6.92
#